data_AF-A0A1I2TGJ7-F1
#
_entry.id   AF-A0A1I2TGJ7-F1
#
_cell.length_a   1.000
_cell.length_b   1.000
_cell.length_c   1.000
_cell.angle_alpha   90.00
_cell.angle_beta   90.00
_cell.angle_gamma   90.00
#
_symmetry.space_group_name_H-M   'P 1'
#
loop_
_entity.id
_entity.type
_entity.pdbx_description
1 polymer ?
#
loop_
_entity_poly.entity_id
_entity_poly.type
_entity_poly.pdbx_seq_one_letter_code
_entity_poly.pdbx_strand_id
1 'polypeptide(L)'
;MILINRIRLNLQETKYFEKAVVSAVTLCIENGILRAFLISHRSGVRDVVITEFGEKSFVKGINEKGRLQDLAEGQRNIIADLLRDGKSLESISDFCKFPMDLILNVQNSLLESK
;
A
#
# COMPACT_ATOMS: atom_id res chain seq x y z
N MET A 1 -33.59 -19.72 -1.92
CA MET A 1 -32.16 -19.53 -1.54
C MET A 1 -32.11 -19.08 -0.09
N ILE A 2 -31.36 -19.77 0.79
CA ILE A 2 -31.48 -19.62 2.26
C ILE A 2 -31.20 -18.18 2.74
N LEU A 3 -30.20 -17.50 2.15
CA LEU A 3 -29.84 -16.12 2.50
C LEU A 3 -30.97 -15.13 2.18
N ILE A 4 -31.57 -15.21 0.98
CA ILE A 4 -32.68 -14.32 0.56
C ILE A 4 -33.89 -14.49 1.47
N ASN A 5 -34.19 -15.71 1.91
CA ASN A 5 -35.29 -15.95 2.86
C ASN A 5 -35.00 -15.32 4.22
N ARG A 6 -33.75 -15.38 4.70
CA ARG A 6 -33.32 -14.74 5.95
C ARG A 6 -33.41 -13.21 5.87
N ILE A 7 -33.03 -12.60 4.75
CA ILE A 7 -33.17 -11.15 4.51
C ILE A 7 -34.65 -10.73 4.58
N ARG A 8 -35.55 -11.51 3.95
CA ARG A 8 -36.99 -11.23 3.98
C ARG A 8 -37.56 -11.29 5.39
N LEU A 9 -37.14 -12.24 6.22
CA LEU A 9 -37.54 -12.33 7.63
C LEU A 9 -37.05 -11.11 8.43
N ASN A 10 -35.76 -10.80 8.33
CA ASN A 10 -35.16 -9.67 9.05
C ASN A 10 -35.73 -8.30 8.63
N LEU A 11 -36.24 -8.19 7.40
CA LEU A 11 -36.88 -6.96 6.92
C LEU A 11 -38.22 -6.70 7.62
N GLN A 12 -38.93 -7.76 8.04
CA GLN A 12 -40.18 -7.61 8.78
C GLN A 12 -39.94 -7.06 10.19
N GLU A 13 -38.78 -7.34 10.79
CA GLU A 13 -38.43 -6.85 12.13
C GLU A 13 -37.81 -5.44 12.09
N THR A 14 -36.84 -5.20 11.20
CA THR A 14 -36.06 -3.96 11.24
C THR A 14 -36.66 -2.82 10.44
N LYS A 15 -37.52 -3.09 9.44
CA LYS A 15 -37.98 -2.14 8.40
C LYS A 15 -36.87 -1.45 7.57
N TYR A 16 -35.59 -1.72 7.85
CA TYR A 16 -34.43 -1.14 7.17
C TYR A 16 -33.71 -2.22 6.37
N PHE A 17 -33.74 -2.10 5.03
CA PHE A 17 -33.18 -3.10 4.12
C PHE A 17 -31.70 -3.40 4.38
N GLU A 18 -30.87 -2.36 4.51
CA GLU A 18 -29.44 -2.54 4.77
C GLU A 18 -29.17 -3.29 6.07
N LYS A 19 -29.86 -2.94 7.15
CA LYS A 19 -29.74 -3.64 8.45
C LYS A 19 -30.21 -5.09 8.35
N ALA A 20 -31.30 -5.35 7.63
CA ALA A 20 -31.81 -6.69 7.40
C ALA A 20 -30.81 -7.57 6.63
N VAL A 21 -30.17 -7.00 5.60
CA VAL A 21 -29.11 -7.65 4.82
C VAL A 21 -27.90 -7.98 5.68
N VAL A 22 -27.37 -6.99 6.43
CA VAL A 22 -26.22 -7.20 7.32
C VAL A 22 -26.50 -8.30 8.33
N SER A 23 -27.64 -8.24 9.03
CA SER A 23 -28.03 -9.25 10.01
C SER A 23 -28.17 -10.65 9.38
N ALA A 24 -28.75 -10.74 8.18
CA ALA A 24 -28.91 -12.02 7.50
C ALA A 24 -27.57 -12.62 7.07
N VAL A 25 -26.64 -11.80 6.58
CA VAL A 25 -25.29 -12.22 6.22
C VAL A 25 -24.54 -12.70 7.45
N THR A 26 -24.52 -11.94 8.55
CA THR A 26 -23.87 -12.33 9.82
C THR A 26 -24.37 -13.68 10.31
N LEU A 27 -25.70 -13.86 10.41
CA LEU A 27 -26.29 -15.13 10.82
C LEU A 27 -25.94 -16.29 9.88
N CYS A 28 -25.82 -16.04 8.57
CA CYS A 28 -25.44 -17.09 7.62
C CYS A 28 -23.95 -17.46 7.72
N ILE A 29 -23.08 -16.54 8.13
CA ILE A 29 -21.66 -16.81 8.41
C ILE A 29 -21.54 -17.64 9.68
N GLU A 30 -22.14 -17.17 10.78
CA GLU A 30 -22.08 -17.84 12.10
C GLU A 30 -22.62 -19.27 12.06
N ASN A 31 -23.69 -19.51 11.28
CA ASN A 31 -24.29 -20.83 11.14
C ASN A 31 -23.66 -21.69 10.01
N GLY A 32 -22.59 -21.24 9.36
CA GLY A 32 -21.91 -21.98 8.28
C GLY A 32 -22.73 -22.15 6.98
N ILE A 33 -23.81 -21.39 6.82
CA ILE A 33 -24.78 -21.48 5.72
C ILE A 33 -24.25 -20.78 4.45
N LEU A 34 -23.34 -19.82 4.60
CA LEU A 34 -22.88 -18.98 3.49
C LEU A 34 -22.04 -19.73 2.45
N ARG A 35 -21.51 -20.93 2.78
CA ARG A 35 -20.65 -21.71 1.88
C ARG A 35 -21.29 -21.97 0.51
N ALA A 36 -22.52 -22.46 0.48
CA ALA A 36 -23.21 -22.76 -0.78
C ALA A 36 -23.48 -21.49 -1.60
N PHE A 37 -23.77 -20.37 -0.92
CA PHE A 37 -23.98 -19.08 -1.55
C PHE A 37 -22.71 -18.59 -2.26
N LEU A 38 -21.54 -18.66 -1.58
CA LEU A 38 -20.25 -18.25 -2.13
C LEU A 38 -19.81 -19.12 -3.31
N ILE A 39 -20.05 -20.43 -3.25
CA ILE A 39 -19.75 -21.35 -4.36
C ILE A 39 -20.52 -20.95 -5.62
N SER A 40 -21.81 -20.61 -5.48
CA SER A 40 -22.65 -20.16 -6.60
C SER A 40 -22.26 -18.77 -7.13
N HIS A 41 -21.59 -17.94 -6.32
CA HIS A 41 -21.15 -16.58 -6.66
C HIS A 41 -19.62 -16.47 -6.78
N ARG A 42 -18.94 -17.58 -7.10
CA ARG A 42 -17.47 -17.68 -7.09
C ARG A 42 -16.77 -16.65 -7.98
N SER A 43 -17.38 -16.23 -9.09
CA SER A 43 -16.81 -15.23 -9.99
C SER A 43 -16.70 -13.87 -9.30
N GLY A 44 -17.78 -13.42 -8.64
CA GLY A 44 -17.78 -12.16 -7.90
C GLY A 44 -16.77 -12.18 -6.74
N VAL A 45 -16.67 -13.30 -6.02
CA VAL A 45 -15.66 -13.45 -4.95
C VAL A 45 -14.25 -13.38 -5.53
N ARG A 46 -13.98 -14.08 -6.64
CA ARG A 46 -12.68 -14.06 -7.29
C ARG A 46 -12.28 -12.65 -7.74
N ASP A 47 -13.20 -11.91 -8.34
CA ASP A 47 -12.90 -10.59 -8.89
C ASP A 47 -12.61 -9.57 -7.78
N VAL A 48 -13.33 -9.65 -6.65
CA VAL A 48 -13.02 -8.87 -5.44
C VAL A 48 -11.63 -9.21 -4.91
N VAL A 49 -11.29 -10.50 -4.79
CA VAL A 49 -9.99 -10.94 -4.28
C VAL A 49 -8.83 -10.51 -5.19
N ILE A 50 -8.99 -10.61 -6.51
CA ILE A 50 -7.98 -10.14 -7.48
C ILE A 50 -7.73 -8.64 -7.32
N THR A 51 -8.81 -7.86 -7.19
CA THR A 51 -8.73 -6.41 -7.02
C THR A 51 -8.01 -6.04 -5.72
N GLU A 52 -8.44 -6.60 -4.59
CA GLU A 52 -7.80 -6.35 -3.29
C GLU A 52 -6.32 -6.76 -3.27
N PHE A 53 -5.97 -7.89 -3.93
CA PHE A 53 -4.59 -8.35 -4.01
C PHE A 53 -3.72 -7.38 -4.83
N GLY A 54 -4.25 -6.90 -5.97
CA GLY A 54 -3.61 -5.90 -6.80
C GLY A 54 -3.38 -4.60 -6.05
N GLU A 55 -4.40 -4.08 -5.37
CA GLU A 55 -4.32 -2.85 -4.56
C GLU A 55 -3.26 -2.94 -3.46
N LYS A 56 -3.26 -4.02 -2.67
CA LYS A 56 -2.25 -4.21 -1.60
C LYS A 56 -0.84 -4.31 -2.14
N SER A 57 -0.66 -4.97 -3.29
CA SER A 57 0.64 -5.09 -3.96
C SER A 57 1.12 -3.73 -4.51
N PHE A 58 0.20 -2.95 -5.08
CA PHE A 58 0.47 -1.62 -5.59
C PHE A 58 0.87 -0.64 -4.48
N VAL A 59 0.11 -0.58 -3.38
CA VAL A 59 0.41 0.28 -2.22
C VAL A 59 1.77 -0.07 -1.61
N LYS A 60 2.08 -1.36 -1.46
CA LYS A 60 3.40 -1.80 -0.98
C LYS A 60 4.52 -1.32 -1.91
N GLY A 61 4.32 -1.40 -3.22
CA GLY A 61 5.27 -0.91 -4.22
C GLY A 61 5.50 0.61 -4.15
N ILE A 62 4.45 1.41 -3.92
CA ILE A 62 4.59 2.86 -3.71
C ILE A 62 5.38 3.17 -2.45
N ASN A 63 5.04 2.53 -1.33
CA ASN A 63 5.71 2.78 -0.05
C ASN A 63 7.21 2.45 -0.09
N GLU A 64 7.58 1.33 -0.73
CA GLU A 64 8.99 0.96 -0.90
C GLU A 64 9.74 1.96 -1.78
N LYS A 65 9.13 2.39 -2.90
CA LYS A 65 9.72 3.40 -3.78
C LYS A 65 9.90 4.73 -3.09
N GLY A 66 8.89 5.20 -2.35
CA GLY A 66 8.97 6.43 -1.55
C GLY A 66 10.10 6.36 -0.53
N ARG A 67 10.18 5.27 0.24
CA ARG A 67 11.25 5.07 1.24
C ARG A 67 12.65 5.09 0.61
N LEU A 68 12.83 4.48 -0.56
CA LEU A 68 14.11 4.48 -1.27
C LEU A 68 14.44 5.87 -1.85
N GLN A 69 13.44 6.60 -2.35
CA GLN A 69 13.60 7.97 -2.83
C GLN A 69 13.99 8.91 -1.69
N ASP A 70 13.29 8.87 -0.55
CA ASP A 70 13.57 9.69 0.63
C ASP A 70 14.98 9.43 1.17
N LEU A 71 15.40 8.15 1.22
CA LEU A 71 16.75 7.80 1.64
C LEU A 71 17.80 8.35 0.66
N ALA A 72 17.59 8.17 -0.64
CA ALA A 72 18.51 8.66 -1.66
C ALA A 72 18.59 10.19 -1.66
N GLU A 73 17.47 10.88 -1.46
CA GLU A 73 17.41 12.34 -1.37
C GLU A 73 18.10 12.85 -0.09
N GLY A 74 17.87 12.21 1.06
CA GLY A 74 18.58 12.52 2.29
C GLY A 74 20.10 12.38 2.16
N GLN A 75 20.57 11.30 1.52
CA GLN A 75 21.99 11.11 1.23
C GLN A 75 22.54 12.21 0.32
N ARG A 76 21.81 12.56 -0.76
CA ARG A 76 22.22 13.63 -1.67
C ARG A 76 22.27 15.00 -0.98
N ASN A 77 21.31 15.31 -0.12
CA ASN A 77 21.26 16.58 0.61
C ASN A 77 22.45 16.71 1.58
N ILE A 78 22.76 15.67 2.34
CA ILE A 78 23.92 15.66 3.24
C ILE A 78 25.22 15.87 2.46
N ILE A 79 25.39 15.17 1.34
CA ILE A 79 26.56 15.34 0.48
C ILE A 79 26.64 16.76 -0.07
N ALA A 80 25.52 17.30 -0.55
CA ALA A 80 25.47 18.65 -1.11
C ALA A 80 25.84 19.72 -0.08
N ASP A 81 25.36 19.60 1.15
CA ASP A 81 25.68 20.53 2.24
C ASP A 81 27.17 20.45 2.61
N LEU A 82 27.74 19.24 2.72
CA LEU A 82 29.17 19.06 2.99
C LEU A 82 30.06 19.62 1.86
N LEU A 83 29.63 19.47 0.61
CA LEU A 83 30.33 20.05 -0.55
C LEU A 83 30.26 21.58 -0.55
N ARG A 84 29.12 22.17 -0.16
CA ARG A 84 28.96 23.62 0.01
C ARG A 84 29.82 24.15 1.15
N ASP A 85 30.00 23.37 2.21
CA ASP A 85 30.90 23.65 3.32
C ASP A 85 32.40 23.46 2.96
N GLY A 86 32.70 23.11 1.72
CA GLY A 86 34.06 23.01 1.19
C GLY A 86 34.80 21.72 1.57
N LYS A 87 34.09 20.67 1.99
CA LYS A 87 34.70 19.36 2.26
C LYS A 87 35.14 18.69 0.96
N SER A 88 36.28 18.00 1.00
CA SER A 88 36.76 17.22 -0.16
C SER A 88 35.96 15.94 -0.33
N LEU A 89 35.93 15.42 -1.56
CA LEU A 89 35.19 14.20 -1.92
C LEU A 89 35.68 13.00 -1.10
N GLU A 90 36.99 12.91 -0.91
CA GLU A 90 37.66 11.85 -0.16
C GLU A 90 37.29 11.91 1.32
N SER A 91 37.26 13.11 1.91
CA SER A 91 36.85 13.28 3.30
C SER A 91 35.39 12.92 3.54
N ILE A 92 34.50 13.24 2.59
CA ILE A 92 33.08 12.86 2.64
C ILE A 92 32.94 11.33 2.51
N SER A 93 33.66 10.70 1.58
CA SER A 93 33.63 9.24 1.42
C SER A 93 34.17 8.53 2.66
N ASP A 94 35.29 8.99 3.20
CA ASP A 94 35.95 8.35 4.34
C ASP A 94 35.16 8.51 5.64
N PHE A 95 34.58 9.69 5.90
CA PHE A 95 33.86 9.98 7.14
C PHE A 95 32.42 9.47 7.10
N CYS A 96 31.68 9.73 6.01
CA CYS A 96 30.27 9.36 5.89
C CYS A 96 30.06 7.96 5.28
N LYS A 97 31.13 7.31 4.80
CA LYS A 97 31.10 6.00 4.12
C LYS A 97 30.20 5.97 2.88
N PHE A 98 29.99 7.14 2.26
CA PHE A 98 29.29 7.21 0.99
C PHE A 98 30.19 6.77 -0.16
N PRO A 99 29.64 6.06 -1.15
CA PRO A 99 30.41 5.64 -2.32
C PRO A 99 30.83 6.85 -3.15
N MET A 100 32.06 6.85 -3.64
CA MET A 100 32.62 7.95 -4.44
C MET A 100 31.76 8.31 -5.66
N ASP A 101 31.16 7.31 -6.30
CA ASP A 101 30.25 7.52 -7.44
C ASP A 101 29.04 8.40 -7.08
N LEU A 102 28.42 8.17 -5.92
CA LEU A 102 27.29 9.00 -5.46
C LEU A 102 27.73 10.44 -5.18
N ILE A 103 28.90 10.61 -4.56
CA ILE A 103 29.43 11.93 -4.21
C ILE A 103 29.75 12.73 -5.48
N LEU A 104 30.41 12.09 -6.46
CA LEU A 104 30.70 12.69 -7.77
C LEU A 104 29.44 13.08 -8.52
N ASN A 105 28.41 12.22 -8.51
CA ASN A 105 27.13 12.52 -9.15
C ASN A 105 26.48 13.78 -8.54
N VAL A 106 26.48 13.91 -7.21
CA VAL A 106 25.95 15.11 -6.54
C VAL A 106 26.79 16.35 -6.88
N GLN A 107 28.12 16.23 -6.87
CA GLN A 107 29.01 17.34 -7.23
C GLN A 107 28.75 17.84 -8.65
N ASN A 108 28.63 16.92 -9.62
CA ASN A 108 28.35 17.25 -11.02
C ASN A 108 26.99 17.94 -11.16
N SER A 109 25.93 17.43 -10.51
CA SER A 109 24.61 18.07 -10.52
C SER A 109 24.62 19.49 -9.93
N LEU A 110 25.47 19.77 -8.93
CA LEU A 110 25.63 21.11 -8.37
C LEU A 110 26.39 22.07 -9.29
N LEU A 111 27.31 21.55 -10.12
CA LEU A 111 28.06 22.33 -11.11
C LEU A 111 27.21 22.66 -12.35
N GLU A 112 26.34 21.74 -12.77
CA GLU A 112 25.39 21.94 -13.90
C GLU A 112 24.24 22.90 -13.58
N SER A 113 23.95 23.11 -12.29
CA SER A 113 22.89 24.03 -11.81
C SER A 113 23.37 25.48 -11.60
N LYS A 114 24.63 25.80 -11.92
CA LYS A 114 25.20 27.16 -11.85
C LYS A 114 25.27 27.83 -13.22
#